data_AF-A0A7L5RWV7-F1
#
_entry.id   AF-A0A7L5RWV7-F1
#
_cell.length_a   1.000
_cell.length_b   1.000
_cell.length_c   1.000
_cell.angle_alpha   90.00
_cell.angle_beta   90.00
_cell.angle_gamma   90.00
#
_symmetry.space_group_name_H-M   'P 1'
#
loop_
_entity.id
_entity.type
_entity.pdbx_description
1 polymer ?
#
loop_
_entity_poly.entity_id
_entity_poly.type
_entity_poly.pdbx_seq_one_letter_code
_entity_poly.pdbx_strand_id
1 'polypeptide(L)'
;MPQSLSFLPLIFVLLAQPALAMEFEPEKCPDPDPEGKAYLSLGETVLRVPIRTLNITHAPYADSPLPSPPDASQPLGCAGNPLAQQSLIIDFSFSAWLSDRKTPSAASLREFRLIRAEPDFYGISQRPSYNPGCDRLPRRERLSNGLYGCLPNKDPERPDRDESGTYRIDTQNYAMPYGQTFIVECMPDIPQGVVCSVDYKVLPTVNLVYRFSTDRMPLEDVVEFDRMLRAQIEASVVADYKWKFNEDKEGLQ
;
A
#
# COMPACT_ATOMS: atom_id res chain seq x y z
N MET A 1 17.98 -49.41 -39.99
CA MET A 1 16.82 -49.29 -39.09
C MET A 1 16.92 -47.97 -38.34
N PRO A 2 16.20 -46.90 -38.74
CA PRO A 2 16.08 -45.70 -37.92
C PRO A 2 14.73 -45.71 -37.20
N GLN A 3 14.76 -45.59 -35.86
CA GLN A 3 13.57 -45.44 -35.04
C GLN A 3 13.16 -43.96 -35.04
N SER A 4 11.96 -43.69 -35.56
CA SER A 4 11.34 -42.37 -35.53
C SER A 4 10.70 -42.16 -34.15
N LEU A 5 11.27 -41.27 -33.35
CA LEU A 5 10.69 -40.82 -32.08
C LEU A 5 9.72 -39.67 -32.36
N SER A 6 8.42 -39.97 -32.32
CA SER A 6 7.36 -38.97 -32.39
C SER A 6 7.28 -38.20 -31.06
N PHE A 7 7.72 -36.95 -31.09
CA PHE A 7 7.47 -35.98 -30.02
C PHE A 7 6.02 -35.49 -30.11
N LEU A 8 5.20 -35.84 -29.11
CA LEU A 8 3.89 -35.23 -28.88
C LEU A 8 4.08 -33.95 -28.06
N PRO A 9 3.63 -32.78 -28.53
CA PRO A 9 3.71 -31.55 -27.76
C PRO A 9 2.68 -31.61 -26.62
N LEU A 10 3.16 -31.59 -25.38
CA LEU A 10 2.33 -31.31 -24.21
C LEU A 10 1.90 -29.84 -24.29
N ILE A 11 0.65 -29.61 -24.70
CA ILE A 11 0.01 -28.29 -24.62
C ILE A 11 -0.42 -28.10 -23.16
N PHE A 12 0.39 -27.38 -22.39
CA PHE A 12 -0.01 -26.84 -21.08
C PHE A 12 -1.01 -25.71 -21.32
N VAL A 13 -2.30 -26.00 -21.19
CA VAL A 13 -3.35 -24.98 -21.10
C VAL A 13 -3.29 -24.39 -19.70
N LEU A 14 -2.58 -23.26 -19.54
CA LEU A 14 -2.70 -22.40 -18.36
C LEU A 14 -4.12 -21.82 -18.37
N LEU A 15 -5.04 -22.46 -17.65
CA LEU A 15 -6.34 -21.88 -17.33
C LEU A 15 -6.09 -20.70 -16.40
N ALA A 16 -6.07 -19.49 -16.96
CA ALA A 16 -6.20 -18.28 -16.18
C ALA A 16 -7.56 -18.32 -15.49
N GLN A 17 -7.57 -18.59 -14.17
CA GLN A 17 -8.78 -18.44 -13.39
C GLN A 17 -9.12 -16.94 -13.38
N PRO A 18 -10.33 -16.53 -13.78
CA PRO A 18 -10.74 -15.14 -13.65
C PRO A 18 -10.64 -14.77 -12.17
N ALA A 19 -9.95 -13.68 -11.87
CA ALA A 19 -9.99 -13.07 -10.55
C ALA A 19 -11.46 -12.74 -10.26
N LEU A 20 -12.11 -13.56 -9.42
CA LEU A 20 -13.51 -13.36 -9.04
C LEU A 20 -13.54 -12.13 -8.15
N ALA A 21 -14.02 -11.02 -8.72
CA ALA A 21 -14.33 -9.83 -7.94
C ALA A 21 -15.39 -10.22 -6.90
N MET A 22 -15.05 -10.11 -5.62
CA MET A 22 -15.98 -10.35 -4.53
C MET A 22 -17.01 -9.22 -4.49
N GLU A 23 -18.30 -9.57 -4.57
CA GLU A 23 -19.39 -8.64 -4.31
C GLU A 23 -19.78 -8.74 -2.83
N PHE A 24 -19.58 -7.65 -2.08
CA PHE A 24 -19.93 -7.57 -0.66
C PHE A 24 -21.34 -7.01 -0.49
N GLU A 25 -22.18 -7.74 0.22
CA GLU A 25 -23.58 -7.43 0.52
C GLU A 25 -23.72 -7.13 2.03
N PRO A 26 -23.56 -5.88 2.48
CA PRO A 26 -23.52 -5.52 3.91
C PRO A 26 -24.79 -5.92 4.68
N GLU A 27 -25.93 -5.93 4.00
CA GLU A 27 -27.23 -6.32 4.55
C GLU A 27 -27.31 -7.80 4.96
N LYS A 28 -26.36 -8.64 4.53
CA LYS A 28 -26.26 -10.04 4.95
C LYS A 28 -25.49 -10.23 6.25
N CYS A 29 -24.84 -9.18 6.77
CA CYS A 29 -24.18 -9.24 8.06
C CYS A 29 -25.21 -9.22 9.21
N PRO A 30 -24.96 -9.93 10.33
CA PRO A 30 -25.84 -9.88 11.51
C PRO A 30 -26.03 -8.45 12.03
N ASP A 31 -24.94 -7.68 12.04
CA ASP A 31 -24.90 -6.26 12.41
C ASP A 31 -24.27 -5.47 11.25
N PRO A 32 -25.08 -5.01 10.27
CA PRO A 32 -24.57 -4.24 9.14
C PRO A 32 -23.91 -2.93 9.61
N ASP A 33 -22.77 -2.59 9.01
CA ASP A 33 -22.17 -1.26 9.22
C ASP A 33 -23.13 -0.18 8.66
N PRO A 34 -23.44 0.88 9.42
CA PRO A 34 -24.44 1.87 9.00
C PRO A 34 -24.02 2.66 7.75
N GLU A 35 -22.72 2.70 7.43
CA GLU A 35 -22.19 3.32 6.22
C GLU A 35 -21.98 2.30 5.08
N GLY A 36 -22.40 1.05 5.28
CA GLY A 36 -22.23 -0.04 4.30
C GLY A 36 -20.77 -0.45 4.08
N LYS A 37 -19.89 -0.18 5.05
CA LYS A 37 -18.47 -0.57 5.00
C LYS A 37 -18.32 -2.06 5.30
N ALA A 38 -17.29 -2.65 4.72
CA ALA A 38 -16.86 -4.00 5.05
C ALA A 38 -15.67 -3.98 6.01
N TYR A 39 -15.49 -5.08 6.71
CA TYR A 39 -14.34 -5.33 7.56
C TYR A 39 -13.30 -6.10 6.77
N LEU A 40 -12.08 -5.57 6.67
CA LEU A 40 -10.95 -6.16 5.98
C LEU A 40 -9.80 -6.33 6.97
N SER A 41 -9.11 -7.47 6.97
CA SER A 41 -7.93 -7.66 7.83
C SER A 41 -6.64 -7.74 7.03
N LEU A 42 -5.61 -7.04 7.53
CA LEU A 42 -4.21 -7.10 7.07
C LEU A 42 -3.36 -7.63 8.22
N GLY A 43 -3.25 -8.96 8.30
CA GLY A 43 -2.78 -9.62 9.52
C GLY A 43 -3.77 -9.38 10.65
N GLU A 44 -3.29 -8.89 11.79
CA GLU A 44 -4.11 -8.62 12.99
C GLU A 44 -4.83 -7.26 12.94
N THR A 45 -4.43 -6.38 12.03
CA THR A 45 -5.10 -5.08 11.87
C THR A 45 -6.39 -5.25 11.09
N VAL A 46 -7.52 -4.79 11.64
CA VAL A 46 -8.82 -4.76 10.95
C VAL A 46 -9.18 -3.32 10.59
N LEU A 47 -9.59 -3.13 9.33
CA LEU A 47 -10.01 -1.86 8.75
C LEU A 47 -11.49 -1.94 8.33
N ARG A 48 -12.25 -0.86 8.53
CA ARG A 48 -13.58 -0.64 7.95
C ARG A 48 -13.44 0.14 6.65
N VAL A 49 -13.77 -0.51 5.54
CA VAL A 49 -13.49 -0.01 4.20
C VAL A 49 -14.73 -0.11 3.29
N PRO A 50 -15.11 0.92 2.52
CA PRO A 50 -16.08 0.77 1.44
C PRO A 50 -15.56 -0.19 0.35
N ILE A 51 -16.17 -1.38 0.21
CA ILE A 51 -15.73 -2.43 -0.74
C ILE A 51 -16.13 -2.18 -2.20
N ARG A 52 -17.19 -1.40 -2.47
CA ARG A 52 -17.78 -1.24 -3.83
C ARG A 52 -16.81 -0.78 -4.93
N THR A 53 -15.59 -0.44 -4.55
CA THR A 53 -14.57 0.12 -5.43
C THR A 53 -13.21 -0.57 -5.26
N LEU A 54 -13.03 -1.52 -4.32
CA LEU A 54 -11.73 -2.13 -4.04
C LEU A 54 -11.37 -3.22 -5.05
N ASN A 55 -10.20 -3.09 -5.67
CA ASN A 55 -9.58 -4.19 -6.42
C ASN A 55 -8.72 -5.02 -5.46
N ILE A 56 -9.34 -6.01 -4.82
CA ILE A 56 -8.65 -6.92 -3.93
C ILE A 56 -7.84 -7.88 -4.79
N THR A 57 -6.56 -7.59 -4.92
CA THR A 57 -5.60 -8.46 -5.58
C THR A 57 -4.68 -9.06 -4.55
N HIS A 58 -4.27 -10.30 -4.84
CA HIS A 58 -3.30 -11.16 -4.14
C HIS A 58 -3.93 -12.20 -3.22
N ALA A 59 -3.73 -13.47 -3.58
CA ALA A 59 -3.87 -14.59 -2.67
C ALA A 59 -2.82 -14.47 -1.55
N PRO A 60 -3.11 -14.96 -0.33
CA PRO A 60 -2.13 -14.95 0.75
C PRO A 60 -0.85 -15.72 0.37
N TYR A 61 0.33 -15.15 0.63
CA TYR A 61 1.60 -15.89 0.69
C TYR A 61 1.47 -17.01 1.72
N ALA A 62 1.84 -18.23 1.33
CA ALA A 62 1.68 -19.45 2.12
C ALA A 62 2.37 -19.39 3.50
N ASP A 63 3.45 -18.62 3.61
CA ASP A 63 4.33 -18.61 4.79
C ASP A 63 3.85 -17.69 5.91
N SER A 64 2.75 -16.98 5.70
CA SER A 64 2.25 -16.01 6.66
C SER A 64 0.75 -16.24 6.89
N PRO A 65 0.36 -17.16 7.78
CA PRO A 65 -1.04 -17.46 8.03
C PRO A 65 -1.76 -16.19 8.49
N LEU A 66 -2.99 -16.03 8.02
CA LEU A 66 -3.89 -14.97 8.45
C LEU A 66 -4.63 -15.45 9.72
N PRO A 67 -4.93 -14.56 10.67
CA PRO A 67 -5.63 -14.94 11.89
C PRO A 67 -7.02 -15.50 11.57
N SER A 68 -7.46 -16.47 12.36
CA SER A 68 -8.80 -17.04 12.21
C SER A 68 -9.86 -16.00 12.61
N PRO A 69 -10.95 -15.87 11.83
CA PRO A 69 -12.00 -14.91 12.14
C PRO A 69 -12.73 -15.32 13.44
N PRO A 70 -13.27 -14.35 14.20
CA PRO A 70 -14.04 -14.64 15.40
C PRO A 70 -15.29 -15.50 15.13
N ASP A 71 -15.90 -15.36 13.97
CA ASP A 71 -17.10 -16.10 13.58
C ASP A 71 -17.10 -16.37 12.08
N ALA A 72 -16.45 -17.47 11.68
CA ALA A 72 -16.39 -17.91 10.29
C ALA A 72 -17.76 -18.24 9.66
N SER A 73 -18.85 -18.29 10.44
CA SER A 73 -20.20 -18.52 9.91
C SER A 73 -20.82 -17.27 9.29
N GLN A 74 -20.30 -16.08 9.61
CA GLN A 74 -20.76 -14.83 8.98
C GLN A 74 -20.25 -14.71 7.54
N PRO A 75 -20.95 -13.98 6.65
CA PRO A 75 -20.43 -13.66 5.33
C PRO A 75 -19.07 -12.93 5.39
N LEU A 76 -18.21 -13.17 4.39
CA LEU A 76 -16.93 -12.47 4.27
C LEU A 76 -17.15 -10.96 4.17
N GLY A 77 -16.37 -10.20 4.93
CA GLY A 77 -16.48 -8.74 5.03
C GLY A 77 -17.36 -8.27 6.18
N CYS A 78 -18.02 -9.16 6.93
CA CYS A 78 -18.73 -8.81 8.16
C CYS A 78 -17.76 -8.67 9.35
N ALA A 79 -18.21 -8.02 10.42
CA ALA A 79 -17.39 -7.79 11.62
C ALA A 79 -16.84 -9.09 12.23
N GLY A 80 -17.63 -10.16 12.26
CA GLY A 80 -17.19 -11.48 12.76
C GLY A 80 -16.39 -12.30 11.76
N ASN A 81 -16.41 -11.97 10.46
CA ASN A 81 -15.66 -12.66 9.41
C ASN A 81 -15.01 -11.66 8.43
N PRO A 82 -13.99 -10.91 8.88
CA PRO A 82 -13.36 -9.90 8.05
C PRO A 82 -12.73 -10.54 6.82
N LEU A 83 -12.72 -9.80 5.73
CA LEU A 83 -12.04 -10.21 4.51
C LEU A 83 -10.53 -10.22 4.76
N ALA A 84 -9.98 -11.41 5.01
CA ALA A 84 -8.57 -11.55 5.33
C ALA A 84 -7.70 -11.47 4.07
N GLN A 85 -6.77 -10.51 4.05
CA GLN A 85 -5.91 -10.21 2.91
C GLN A 85 -4.46 -10.00 3.36
N GLN A 86 -3.54 -10.11 2.41
CA GLN A 86 -2.14 -9.73 2.64
C GLN A 86 -1.76 -8.41 2.01
N SER A 87 -2.43 -8.01 0.93
CA SER A 87 -2.30 -6.69 0.37
C SER A 87 -3.65 -6.20 -0.11
N LEU A 88 -3.86 -4.90 0.07
CA LEU A 88 -4.95 -4.16 -0.53
C LEU A 88 -4.34 -3.20 -1.55
N ILE A 89 -4.72 -3.36 -2.82
CA ILE A 89 -4.45 -2.36 -3.85
C ILE A 89 -5.73 -1.56 -4.04
N ILE A 90 -5.63 -0.24 -3.89
CA ILE A 90 -6.76 0.66 -4.11
C ILE A 90 -6.50 1.39 -5.41
N ASP A 91 -7.23 0.98 -6.46
CA ASP A 91 -7.17 1.61 -7.78
C ASP A 91 -7.90 2.97 -7.75
N PHE A 92 -7.38 3.96 -8.48
CA PHE A 92 -7.69 5.38 -8.25
C PHE A 92 -9.05 5.91 -8.73
N SER A 93 -10.04 5.06 -9.03
CA SER A 93 -11.41 5.53 -9.31
C SER A 93 -12.18 5.98 -8.06
N PHE A 94 -11.52 6.16 -6.91
CA PHE A 94 -12.15 6.47 -5.63
C PHE A 94 -12.30 7.97 -5.42
N SER A 95 -13.51 8.44 -5.67
CA SER A 95 -14.07 9.49 -4.83
C SER A 95 -14.22 8.95 -3.40
N ALA A 96 -14.86 7.81 -3.12
CA ALA A 96 -15.36 7.41 -1.78
C ALA A 96 -14.45 7.44 -0.51
N TRP A 97 -13.12 7.21 -0.58
CA TRP A 97 -12.22 7.36 0.61
C TRP A 97 -11.75 8.80 0.81
N LEU A 98 -11.67 9.55 -0.29
CA LEU A 98 -11.07 10.88 -0.38
C LEU A 98 -12.12 11.93 -0.82
N SER A 99 -13.41 11.57 -0.79
CA SER A 99 -14.48 12.08 -1.67
C SER A 99 -14.86 13.52 -1.52
N ASP A 100 -14.36 14.19 -0.49
CA ASP A 100 -14.83 15.52 -0.13
C ASP A 100 -13.81 16.62 -0.42
N ARG A 101 -12.69 16.34 -1.12
CA ARG A 101 -11.58 17.30 -1.17
C ARG A 101 -11.25 17.84 -2.55
N LYS A 102 -11.10 19.18 -2.56
CA LYS A 102 -10.72 19.99 -3.73
C LYS A 102 -9.21 20.04 -3.94
N THR A 103 -8.36 19.80 -2.92
CA THR A 103 -6.88 19.88 -3.03
C THR A 103 -6.14 19.31 -1.80
N PRO A 104 -4.99 18.62 -1.98
CA PRO A 104 -4.59 17.95 -3.21
C PRO A 104 -5.58 16.83 -3.52
N SER A 105 -5.93 16.70 -4.80
CA SER A 105 -6.91 15.70 -5.24
C SER A 105 -6.33 14.31 -5.13
N ALA A 106 -7.18 13.36 -4.74
CA ALA A 106 -6.96 11.93 -4.89
C ALA A 106 -6.49 11.57 -6.31
N ALA A 107 -7.05 12.22 -7.34
CA ALA A 107 -6.75 11.96 -8.76
C ALA A 107 -5.26 12.06 -9.15
N SER A 108 -4.42 12.60 -8.26
CA SER A 108 -2.99 12.77 -8.47
C SER A 108 -2.14 11.53 -8.16
N LEU A 109 -2.69 10.54 -7.45
CA LEU A 109 -2.00 9.28 -7.23
C LEU A 109 -2.15 8.33 -8.43
N ARG A 110 -1.13 7.50 -8.62
CA ARG A 110 -1.09 6.39 -9.57
C ARG A 110 -1.43 5.07 -8.91
N GLU A 111 -1.09 4.94 -7.64
CA GLU A 111 -1.24 3.71 -6.88
C GLU A 111 -1.29 4.04 -5.39
N PHE A 112 -2.11 3.30 -4.65
CA PHE A 112 -2.10 3.24 -3.21
C PHE A 112 -2.25 1.79 -2.76
N ARG A 113 -1.42 1.35 -1.82
CA ARG A 113 -1.41 -0.01 -1.29
C ARG A 113 -1.25 -0.01 0.23
N LEU A 114 -2.03 -0.86 0.88
CA LEU A 114 -1.81 -1.26 2.26
C LEU A 114 -1.37 -2.72 2.25
N ILE A 115 -0.20 -2.99 2.80
CA ILE A 115 0.44 -4.30 2.71
C ILE A 115 0.66 -4.80 4.13
N ARG A 116 0.26 -6.02 4.42
CA ARG A 116 0.64 -6.67 5.67
C ARG A 116 2.15 -6.69 5.78
N ALA A 117 2.66 -6.26 6.93
CA ALA A 117 4.07 -6.21 7.22
C ALA A 117 4.40 -6.99 8.50
N GLU A 118 5.58 -7.59 8.52
CA GLU A 118 6.17 -8.15 9.74
C GLU A 118 6.52 -7.02 10.73
N PRO A 119 6.56 -7.28 12.05
CA PRO A 119 6.81 -6.26 13.07
C PRO A 119 8.09 -5.44 12.87
N ASP A 120 9.13 -6.02 12.28
CA ASP A 120 10.44 -5.41 12.03
C ASP A 120 10.64 -4.91 10.59
N PHE A 121 9.67 -5.10 9.70
CA PHE A 121 9.74 -4.58 8.32
C PHE A 121 9.13 -3.17 8.21
N TYR A 122 9.97 -2.15 8.09
CA TYR A 122 9.56 -0.74 8.04
C TYR A 122 9.36 -0.17 6.62
N GLY A 123 9.45 -1.01 5.59
CA GLY A 123 9.40 -0.58 4.18
C GLY A 123 10.77 -0.58 3.51
N ILE A 124 10.78 -0.61 2.19
CA ILE A 124 12.00 -0.71 1.37
C ILE A 124 12.84 0.56 1.49
N SER A 125 12.20 1.73 1.43
CA SER A 125 12.88 3.03 1.48
C SER A 125 13.49 3.35 2.85
N GLN A 126 13.05 2.65 3.92
CA GLN A 126 13.62 2.79 5.27
C GLN A 126 14.90 1.98 5.48
N ARG A 127 15.35 1.21 4.48
CA ARG A 127 16.61 0.47 4.58
C ARG A 127 17.80 1.43 4.64
N PRO A 128 18.89 1.08 5.35
CA PRO A 128 20.09 1.92 5.47
C PRO A 128 20.76 2.34 4.14
N SER A 129 20.33 1.80 3.01
CA SER A 129 20.78 2.12 1.65
C SER A 129 20.47 3.55 1.19
N TYR A 130 19.62 4.29 1.91
CA TYR A 130 19.30 5.69 1.56
C TYR A 130 20.52 6.62 1.60
N ASN A 131 21.28 6.64 2.70
CA ASN A 131 22.38 7.60 2.90
C ASN A 131 23.48 7.50 1.81
N PRO A 132 23.97 6.29 1.44
CA PRO A 132 24.95 6.13 0.37
C PRO A 132 24.50 6.65 -1.01
N GLY A 133 23.18 6.69 -1.27
CA GLY A 133 22.63 7.19 -2.52
C GLY A 133 22.70 8.71 -2.61
N CYS A 134 22.30 9.41 -1.53
CA CYS A 134 22.34 10.87 -1.49
C CYS A 134 23.78 11.38 -1.66
N ASP A 135 24.75 10.84 -0.92
CA ASP A 135 26.15 11.30 -0.93
C ASP A 135 26.80 11.27 -2.33
N ARG A 136 26.31 10.40 -3.23
CA ARG A 136 26.83 10.25 -4.59
C ARG A 136 26.23 11.22 -5.61
N LEU A 137 25.15 11.90 -5.27
CA LEU A 137 24.47 12.81 -6.18
C LEU A 137 25.05 14.23 -6.08
N PRO A 138 25.24 14.95 -7.20
CA PRO A 138 25.94 16.25 -7.21
C PRO A 138 25.06 17.42 -6.74
N ARG A 139 23.74 17.31 -6.86
CA ARG A 139 22.81 18.42 -6.57
C ARG A 139 22.07 18.18 -5.26
N ARG A 140 21.87 19.28 -4.54
CA ARG A 140 21.05 19.36 -3.33
C ARG A 140 20.02 20.45 -3.51
N GLU A 141 18.80 20.18 -3.09
CA GLU A 141 17.68 21.09 -3.22
C GLU A 141 16.84 21.06 -1.93
N ARG A 142 16.36 22.22 -1.49
CA ARG A 142 15.47 22.31 -0.35
C ARG A 142 14.15 22.92 -0.82
N LEU A 143 13.07 22.20 -0.61
CA LEU A 143 11.72 22.64 -0.96
C LEU A 143 11.10 23.42 0.20
N SER A 144 10.06 24.19 -0.11
CA SER A 144 9.36 25.06 0.85
C SER A 144 8.70 24.30 2.00
N ASN A 145 8.30 23.04 1.77
CA ASN A 145 7.71 22.16 2.78
C ASN A 145 8.74 21.47 3.69
N GLY A 146 10.03 21.80 3.55
CA GLY A 146 11.10 21.23 4.36
C GLY A 146 11.73 19.97 3.79
N LEU A 147 11.25 19.44 2.66
CA LEU A 147 11.94 18.36 1.95
C LEU A 147 13.32 18.81 1.48
N TYR A 148 14.28 17.90 1.61
CA TYR A 148 15.65 18.01 1.16
C TYR A 148 15.92 16.91 0.15
N GLY A 149 16.11 17.31 -1.10
CA GLY A 149 16.36 16.44 -2.23
C GLY A 149 17.86 16.25 -2.52
N CYS A 150 18.23 15.04 -2.89
CA CYS A 150 19.51 14.69 -3.48
C CYS A 150 19.24 14.24 -4.93
N LEU A 151 19.82 14.96 -5.90
CA LEU A 151 19.44 14.87 -7.31
C LEU A 151 20.66 14.78 -8.24
N PRO A 152 20.52 14.18 -9.44
CA PRO A 152 21.50 14.32 -10.50
C PRO A 152 21.61 15.78 -10.97
N ASN A 153 22.65 16.06 -11.75
CA ASN A 153 22.75 17.31 -12.50
C ASN A 153 21.58 17.41 -13.48
N LYS A 154 21.12 18.63 -13.72
CA LYS A 154 20.12 18.88 -14.75
C LYS A 154 20.66 18.49 -16.11
N ASP A 155 19.81 17.85 -16.90
CA ASP A 155 20.10 17.47 -18.28
C ASP A 155 19.17 18.30 -19.17
N PRO A 156 19.69 19.31 -19.90
CA PRO A 156 18.88 20.14 -20.79
C PRO A 156 18.15 19.35 -21.88
N GLU A 157 18.65 18.16 -22.24
CA GLU A 157 17.98 17.27 -23.20
C GLU A 157 16.85 16.46 -22.56
N ARG A 158 16.86 16.33 -21.22
CA ARG A 158 15.91 15.54 -20.42
C ARG A 158 15.35 16.33 -19.22
N PRO A 159 14.69 17.49 -19.46
CA PRO A 159 14.08 18.27 -18.37
C PRO A 159 12.95 17.51 -17.66
N ASP A 160 12.40 16.47 -18.30
CA ASP A 160 11.43 15.52 -17.74
C ASP A 160 11.98 14.71 -16.54
N ARG A 161 13.26 14.85 -16.20
CA ARG A 161 13.95 14.12 -15.13
C ARG A 161 14.50 15.04 -14.04
N ASP A 162 14.25 16.34 -14.12
CA ASP A 162 14.81 17.33 -13.18
C ASP A 162 14.40 17.08 -11.72
N GLU A 163 13.31 16.36 -11.48
CA GLU A 163 12.82 16.00 -10.15
C GLU A 163 13.12 14.54 -9.77
N SER A 164 13.85 13.81 -10.61
CA SER A 164 14.29 12.46 -10.28
C SER A 164 15.39 12.50 -9.22
N GLY A 165 15.25 11.71 -8.17
CA GLY A 165 16.16 11.74 -7.03
C GLY A 165 15.49 11.19 -5.79
N THR A 166 16.07 11.50 -4.65
CA THR A 166 15.51 11.10 -3.37
C THR A 166 15.37 12.29 -2.45
N TYR A 167 14.19 12.45 -1.87
CA TYR A 167 13.85 13.53 -0.97
C TYR A 167 13.61 12.98 0.42
N ARG A 168 13.99 13.75 1.44
CA ARG A 168 13.67 13.44 2.84
C ARG A 168 13.31 14.69 3.59
N ILE A 169 12.58 14.54 4.68
CA ILE A 169 12.37 15.62 5.65
C ILE A 169 13.03 15.24 6.97
N ASP A 170 13.53 16.24 7.69
CA ASP A 170 14.02 16.04 9.05
C ASP A 170 12.86 15.61 9.96
N THR A 171 13.09 14.60 10.81
CA THR A 171 12.06 14.06 11.72
C THR A 171 11.57 15.09 12.74
N GLN A 172 12.33 16.15 13.02
CA GLN A 172 11.89 17.27 13.84
C GLN A 172 10.82 18.12 13.15
N ASN A 173 10.81 18.16 11.81
CA ASN A 173 9.82 18.91 11.03
C ASN A 173 8.62 18.05 10.66
N TYR A 174 8.85 16.77 10.37
CA TYR A 174 7.81 15.79 10.12
C TYR A 174 8.34 14.37 10.34
N ALA A 175 7.74 13.66 11.29
CA ALA A 175 8.01 12.26 11.52
C ALA A 175 6.81 11.41 11.07
N MET A 176 7.11 10.32 10.40
CA MET A 176 6.14 9.25 10.16
C MET A 176 5.93 8.44 11.46
N PRO A 177 4.91 7.55 11.51
CA PRO A 177 4.74 6.63 12.63
C PRO A 177 6.05 5.92 13.01
N TYR A 178 6.19 5.58 14.28
CA TYR A 178 7.40 4.91 14.80
C TYR A 178 8.71 5.71 14.64
N GLY A 179 8.63 7.02 14.45
CA GLY A 179 9.80 7.91 14.33
C GLY A 179 10.56 7.76 13.01
N GLN A 180 9.95 7.16 12.00
CA GLN A 180 10.56 6.94 10.70
C GLN A 180 10.78 8.27 9.95
N THR A 181 11.84 8.30 9.12
CA THR A 181 12.12 9.45 8.26
C THR A 181 11.22 9.40 7.04
N PHE A 182 10.46 10.47 6.77
CA PHE A 182 9.66 10.53 5.55
C PHE A 182 10.57 10.69 4.34
N ILE A 183 10.54 9.69 3.45
CA ILE A 183 11.40 9.54 2.27
C ILE A 183 10.51 9.44 1.03
N VAL A 184 10.84 10.22 0.01
CA VAL A 184 10.21 10.17 -1.31
C VAL A 184 11.26 9.79 -2.34
N GLU A 185 11.05 8.65 -3.01
CA GLU A 185 11.91 8.16 -4.08
C GLU A 185 11.28 8.48 -5.44
N CYS A 186 11.94 9.31 -6.23
CA CYS A 186 11.43 9.77 -7.52
C CYS A 186 12.31 9.24 -8.66
N MET A 187 11.69 8.55 -9.61
CA MET A 187 12.36 7.95 -10.76
C MET A 187 11.72 8.42 -12.07
N PRO A 188 12.49 8.54 -13.16
CA PRO A 188 11.92 8.74 -14.49
C PRO A 188 11.02 7.56 -14.86
N ASP A 189 9.80 7.84 -15.30
CA ASP A 189 8.89 6.86 -15.89
C ASP A 189 8.50 7.34 -17.29
N ILE A 190 9.23 6.89 -18.31
CA ILE A 190 9.10 7.41 -19.67
C ILE A 190 7.89 6.78 -20.35
N PRO A 191 6.97 7.55 -20.97
CA PRO A 191 7.02 8.99 -21.26
C PRO A 191 6.27 9.89 -20.25
N GLN A 192 5.90 9.37 -19.08
CA GLN A 192 4.98 9.94 -18.10
C GLN A 192 5.66 10.87 -17.06
N GLY A 193 6.86 11.37 -17.35
CA GLY A 193 7.60 12.29 -16.47
C GLY A 193 8.28 11.59 -15.29
N VAL A 194 8.19 12.19 -14.10
CA VAL A 194 8.75 11.65 -12.86
C VAL A 194 7.65 11.03 -12.03
N VAL A 195 7.88 9.78 -11.59
CA VAL A 195 7.00 9.08 -10.66
C VAL A 195 7.72 8.91 -9.35
N CYS A 196 7.08 9.38 -8.30
CA CYS A 196 7.54 9.29 -6.94
C CYS A 196 6.81 8.16 -6.21
N SER A 197 7.52 7.52 -5.28
CA SER A 197 7.00 6.52 -4.36
C SER A 197 7.37 6.85 -2.93
N VAL A 198 6.45 6.54 -2.03
CA VAL A 198 6.64 6.60 -0.59
C VAL A 198 6.23 5.23 -0.04
N ASP A 199 7.09 4.63 0.78
CA ASP A 199 6.88 3.34 1.45
C ASP A 199 7.35 3.43 2.91
N TYR A 200 6.46 3.12 3.84
CA TYR A 200 6.77 3.05 5.26
C TYR A 200 5.75 2.24 6.06
N LYS A 201 6.11 1.90 7.30
CA LYS A 201 5.18 1.29 8.26
C LYS A 201 4.19 2.30 8.83
N VAL A 202 2.92 2.17 8.50
CA VAL A 202 1.85 3.09 8.94
C VAL A 202 1.14 2.58 10.21
N LEU A 203 1.01 1.26 10.37
CA LEU A 203 0.44 0.59 11.55
C LEU A 203 1.35 -0.60 11.95
N PRO A 204 1.18 -1.22 13.14
CA PRO A 204 2.16 -2.20 13.63
C PRO A 204 2.43 -3.35 12.65
N THR A 205 1.37 -3.80 11.97
CA THR A 205 1.39 -4.91 11.01
C THR A 205 1.06 -4.46 9.58
N VAL A 206 1.12 -3.16 9.25
CA VAL A 206 0.74 -2.64 7.93
C VAL A 206 1.72 -1.59 7.44
N ASN A 207 2.25 -1.80 6.24
CA ASN A 207 2.97 -0.80 5.47
C ASN A 207 2.04 -0.11 4.47
N LEU A 208 2.28 1.17 4.27
CA LEU A 208 1.67 2.00 3.26
C LEU A 208 2.67 2.20 2.13
N VAL A 209 2.24 1.91 0.90
CA VAL A 209 2.94 2.31 -0.32
C VAL A 209 2.02 3.17 -1.16
N TYR A 210 2.45 4.34 -1.58
CA TYR A 210 1.73 5.10 -2.60
C TYR A 210 2.68 5.69 -3.65
N ARG A 211 2.16 5.85 -4.86
CA ARG A 211 2.88 6.41 -6.00
C ARG A 211 2.11 7.56 -6.60
N PHE A 212 2.83 8.59 -7.04
CA PHE A 212 2.26 9.77 -7.68
C PHE A 212 3.19 10.27 -8.77
N SER A 213 2.65 11.03 -9.71
CA SER A 213 3.47 11.77 -10.67
C SER A 213 3.56 13.23 -10.24
N THR A 214 4.73 13.84 -10.39
CA THR A 214 4.99 15.21 -9.92
C THR A 214 4.22 16.28 -10.70
N ASP A 215 3.80 15.96 -11.94
CA ASP A 215 2.88 16.78 -12.74
C ASP A 215 1.47 16.87 -12.16
N ARG A 216 1.06 15.89 -11.34
CA ARG A 216 -0.26 15.84 -10.69
C ARG A 216 -0.22 16.19 -9.21
N MET A 217 0.85 15.83 -8.51
CA MET A 217 1.08 16.17 -7.11
C MET A 217 2.50 16.72 -6.97
N PRO A 218 2.64 18.06 -6.92
CA PRO A 218 3.92 18.69 -6.64
C PRO A 218 4.54 18.12 -5.35
N LEU A 219 5.87 18.04 -5.30
CA LEU A 219 6.58 17.53 -4.13
C LEU A 219 6.34 18.38 -2.89
N GLU A 220 6.01 19.66 -3.04
CA GLU A 220 5.62 20.57 -1.97
C GLU A 220 4.34 20.10 -1.24
N ASP A 221 3.42 19.44 -1.94
CA ASP A 221 2.12 19.04 -1.42
C ASP A 221 2.14 17.66 -0.74
N VAL A 222 3.17 16.85 -0.99
CA VAL A 222 3.20 15.43 -0.59
C VAL A 222 3.15 15.21 0.92
N VAL A 223 3.73 16.10 1.72
CA VAL A 223 3.75 15.96 3.19
C VAL A 223 2.34 16.16 3.76
N GLU A 224 1.60 17.14 3.24
CA GLU A 224 0.22 17.38 3.68
C GLU A 224 -0.71 16.27 3.18
N PHE A 225 -0.51 15.81 1.94
CA PHE A 225 -1.19 14.64 1.42
C PHE A 225 -0.98 13.41 2.31
N ASP A 226 0.27 13.12 2.71
CA ASP A 226 0.59 11.98 3.57
C ASP A 226 -0.11 12.07 4.94
N ARG A 227 -0.09 13.24 5.59
CA ARG A 227 -0.80 13.47 6.87
C ARG A 227 -2.28 13.14 6.75
N MET A 228 -2.92 13.61 5.68
CA MET A 228 -4.33 13.36 5.42
C MET A 228 -4.60 11.87 5.20
N LEU A 229 -3.78 11.22 4.39
CA LEU A 229 -3.89 9.81 4.08
C LEU A 229 -3.76 8.95 5.33
N ARG A 230 -2.78 9.24 6.19
CA ARG A 230 -2.60 8.56 7.49
C ARG A 230 -3.82 8.73 8.38
N ALA A 231 -4.33 9.95 8.53
CA ALA A 231 -5.50 10.21 9.36
C ALA A 231 -6.73 9.39 8.89
N GLN A 232 -6.88 9.19 7.57
CA GLN A 232 -7.95 8.35 7.03
C GLN A 232 -7.74 6.86 7.31
N ILE A 233 -6.51 6.37 7.15
CA ILE A 233 -6.16 4.98 7.50
C ILE A 233 -6.44 4.73 8.98
N GLU A 234 -5.96 5.62 9.85
CA GLU A 234 -6.15 5.55 11.30
C GLU A 234 -7.64 5.56 11.68
N ALA A 235 -8.44 6.45 11.07
CA ALA A 235 -9.89 6.49 11.31
C ALA A 235 -10.63 5.23 10.83
N SER A 236 -10.04 4.50 9.89
CA SER A 236 -10.61 3.25 9.36
C SER A 236 -10.31 2.05 10.26
N VAL A 237 -9.34 2.14 11.18
CA VAL A 237 -8.99 1.04 12.08
C VAL A 237 -10.16 0.71 13.02
N VAL A 238 -10.45 -0.57 13.17
CA VAL A 238 -11.38 -1.07 14.19
C VAL A 238 -10.60 -1.25 15.49
N ALA A 239 -10.76 -0.30 16.40
CA ALA A 239 -10.19 -0.40 17.73
C ALA A 239 -10.72 -1.64 18.47
N ASP A 240 -9.85 -2.26 19.28
CA ASP A 240 -10.17 -3.38 20.17
C ASP A 240 -10.78 -4.62 19.50
N TYR A 241 -10.50 -4.84 18.21
CA TYR A 241 -10.97 -6.01 17.48
C TYR A 241 -10.56 -7.31 18.19
N LYS A 242 -11.54 -8.18 18.48
CA LYS A 242 -11.35 -9.39 19.30
C LYS A 242 -11.09 -10.60 18.42
N TRP A 243 -9.83 -10.82 18.06
CA TRP A 243 -9.42 -12.08 17.43
C TRP A 243 -9.66 -13.28 18.36
N LYS A 244 -10.09 -14.40 17.79
CA LYS A 244 -9.99 -15.71 18.46
C LYS A 244 -8.58 -16.23 18.23
N PHE A 245 -7.67 -15.95 19.16
CA PHE A 245 -6.40 -16.67 19.19
C PHE A 245 -6.71 -18.08 19.70
N ASN A 246 -6.40 -19.10 18.90
CA ASN A 246 -6.54 -20.49 19.36
C ASN A 246 -5.64 -20.65 20.59
N GLU A 247 -6.26 -20.92 21.75
CA GLU A 247 -5.59 -21.27 23.01
C GLU A 247 -4.81 -22.61 22.91
N ASP A 248 -4.86 -23.27 21.75
CA ASP A 248 -4.34 -24.63 21.52
C ASP A 248 -2.80 -24.73 21.39
N LYS A 249 -2.03 -23.69 21.74
CA LYS A 249 -0.55 -23.74 21.76
C LYS A 249 0.10 -23.72 23.14
N GLU A 250 -0.67 -23.85 24.23
CA GLU A 250 -0.10 -24.09 25.57
C GLU A 250 0.22 -25.57 25.87
N GLY A 251 0.11 -26.47 24.89
CA GLY A 251 0.23 -27.92 25.09
C GLY A 251 1.56 -28.60 24.67
N LEU A 252 2.62 -27.86 24.36
CA LEU A 252 3.94 -28.42 24.01
C LEU A 252 5.04 -27.67 24.77
N GLN A 253 5.17 -27.99 26.05
CA GLN A 253 6.44 -27.90 26.79
C GLN A 253 7.09 -29.29 26.83
#